data_AF-A0A1Y1XB27-F1
#
_entry.id   AF-A0A1Y1XB27-F1
#
_cell.length_a   1.000
_cell.length_b   1.000
_cell.length_c   1.000
_cell.angle_alpha   90.00
_cell.angle_beta   90.00
_cell.angle_gamma   90.00
#
_symmetry.space_group_name_H-M   'P 1'
#
loop_
_entity.id
_entity.type
_entity.pdbx_description
1 polymer ?
#
loop_
_entity_poly.entity_id
_entity_poly.type
_entity_poly.pdbx_seq_one_letter_code
_entity_poly.pdbx_strand_id
1 'polypeptide(L)'
;MAQKAPRAPRRLKRQEELKKRKEDLAKAKEDEKKTIFTKKNIIIFSIWLVLQIIFSFFEFGTLFLIISIGIFIYMNTSTEEKDPNKKSAYSVFNKNCERLDGQITTETFEKQIYRR
;
A
#
# COMPACT_ATOMS: atom_id res chain seq x y z
N MET A 1 -26.38 33.85 -32.14
CA MET A 1 -25.14 33.08 -32.43
C MET A 1 -24.25 33.13 -31.19
N ALA A 2 -24.16 32.05 -30.42
CA ALA A 2 -23.23 31.99 -29.30
C ALA A 2 -21.86 31.53 -29.81
N GLN A 3 -20.89 32.45 -29.89
CA GLN A 3 -19.50 32.12 -30.22
C GLN A 3 -18.92 31.25 -29.10
N LYS A 4 -18.55 30.00 -29.44
CA LYS A 4 -17.92 29.08 -28.51
C LYS A 4 -16.44 29.48 -28.36
N ALA A 5 -16.05 29.83 -27.14
CA ALA A 5 -14.71 30.30 -26.80
C ALA A 5 -13.58 29.35 -27.30
N PRO A 6 -12.40 29.88 -27.66
CA PRO A 6 -11.29 29.08 -28.19
C PRO A 6 -10.80 28.05 -27.16
N ARG A 7 -10.67 26.78 -27.57
CA ARG A 7 -10.15 25.72 -26.69
C ARG A 7 -8.66 25.98 -26.40
N ALA A 8 -8.33 26.23 -25.14
CA ALA A 8 -6.94 26.30 -24.68
C ALA A 8 -6.12 25.08 -25.16
N PRO A 9 -4.87 25.27 -25.59
CA PRO A 9 -4.03 24.19 -26.13
C PRO A 9 -3.86 23.09 -25.09
N ARG A 10 -3.99 21.81 -25.50
CA ARG A 10 -3.96 20.62 -24.61
C ARG A 10 -2.75 20.60 -23.66
N ARG A 11 -1.63 21.22 -24.05
CA ARG A 11 -0.42 21.33 -23.23
C ARG A 11 -0.62 22.18 -21.99
N LEU A 12 -1.31 23.32 -22.06
CA LEU A 12 -1.55 24.19 -20.91
C LEU A 12 -2.45 23.50 -19.88
N LYS A 13 -3.56 22.89 -20.35
CA LYS A 13 -4.45 22.09 -19.47
C LYS A 13 -3.71 20.94 -18.77
N ARG A 14 -2.81 20.26 -19.49
CA ARG A 14 -1.99 19.18 -18.92
C ARG A 14 -0.99 19.72 -17.87
N GLN A 15 -0.38 20.88 -18.11
CA GLN A 15 0.53 21.50 -17.14
C GLN A 15 -0.20 21.94 -15.86
N GLU A 16 -1.42 22.48 -15.98
CA GLU A 16 -2.29 22.81 -14.85
C GLU A 16 -2.70 21.56 -14.06
N GLU A 17 -3.09 20.48 -14.74
CA GLU A 17 -3.42 19.20 -14.10
C GLU A 17 -2.21 18.60 -13.36
N LEU A 18 -1.01 18.68 -13.95
CA LEU A 18 0.23 18.22 -13.33
C LEU A 18 0.62 19.04 -12.09
N LYS A 19 0.45 20.36 -12.14
CA LYS A 19 0.69 21.22 -10.96
C LYS A 19 -0.27 20.86 -9.83
N LYS A 20 -1.56 20.75 -10.13
CA LYS A 20 -2.58 20.37 -9.15
C LYS A 20 -2.29 19.00 -8.51
N ARG A 21 -1.94 17.99 -9.32
CA ARG A 21 -1.53 16.67 -8.81
C ARG A 21 -0.31 16.73 -7.90
N LYS A 22 0.69 17.57 -8.22
CA LYS A 22 1.88 17.75 -7.38
C LYS A 22 1.54 18.40 -6.03
N GLU A 23 0.64 19.38 -6.04
CA GLU A 23 0.14 20.03 -4.81
C GLU A 23 -0.66 19.03 -3.96
N ASP A 24 -1.55 18.25 -4.56
CA ASP A 24 -2.34 17.23 -3.86
C ASP A 24 -1.43 16.12 -3.29
N LEU A 25 -0.43 15.67 -4.05
CA LEU A 25 0.59 14.73 -3.57
C LEU A 25 1.44 15.32 -2.44
N ALA A 26 1.77 16.61 -2.49
CA ALA A 26 2.54 17.28 -1.44
C ALA A 26 1.74 17.39 -0.13
N LYS A 27 0.46 17.75 -0.22
CA LYS A 27 -0.47 17.78 0.91
C LYS A 27 -0.66 16.38 1.51
N ALA A 28 -0.91 15.37 0.69
CA ALA A 28 -1.03 13.98 1.16
C ALA A 28 0.23 13.49 1.88
N LYS A 29 1.43 13.84 1.38
CA LYS A 29 2.70 13.52 2.07
C LYS A 29 2.86 14.31 3.37
N GLU A 30 2.43 15.55 3.43
CA GLU A 30 2.43 16.32 4.67
C GLU A 30 1.49 15.71 5.70
N ASP A 31 0.27 15.36 5.30
CA ASP A 31 -0.73 14.73 6.16
C ASP A 31 -0.25 13.35 6.65
N GLU A 32 0.39 12.57 5.78
CA GLU A 32 1.04 11.30 6.13
C GLU A 32 2.16 11.53 7.15
N LYS A 33 3.08 12.48 6.90
CA LYS A 33 4.14 12.83 7.86
C LYS A 33 3.57 13.27 9.20
N LYS A 34 2.51 14.08 9.19
CA LYS A 34 1.83 14.55 10.39
C LYS A 34 1.19 13.41 11.18
N THR A 35 0.64 12.44 10.47
CA THR A 35 0.08 11.19 11.04
C THR A 35 1.17 10.33 11.68
N ILE A 36 2.32 10.18 11.02
CA ILE A 36 3.47 9.43 11.56
C ILE A 36 3.99 10.10 12.84
N PHE A 37 4.19 11.42 12.81
CA PHE A 37 4.69 12.23 13.94
C PHE A 37 3.60 12.65 14.94
N THR A 38 2.56 11.84 15.10
CA THR A 38 1.58 12.07 16.18
C THR A 38 2.26 11.83 17.53
N LYS A 39 2.00 12.70 18.52
CA LYS A 39 2.58 12.60 19.89
C LYS A 39 2.45 11.18 20.49
N LYS A 40 1.33 10.51 20.22
CA LYS A 40 1.06 9.13 20.64
C LYS A 40 2.11 8.14 20.11
N ASN A 41 2.47 8.22 18.83
CA ASN A 41 3.44 7.32 18.20
C ASN A 41 4.85 7.52 18.76
N ILE A 42 5.23 8.77 19.01
CA ILE A 42 6.51 9.12 19.62
C ILE A 42 6.62 8.51 21.02
N ILE A 43 5.56 8.61 21.83
CA ILE A 43 5.53 8.03 23.18
C ILE A 43 5.67 6.50 23.10
N ILE A 44 4.88 5.82 22.26
CA ILE A 44 4.93 4.36 22.10
C ILE A 44 6.34 3.91 21.68
N PHE A 45 6.95 4.60 20.71
CA PHE A 45 8.30 4.30 20.24
C PHE A 45 9.37 4.53 21.32
N SER A 46 9.23 5.59 22.12
CA SER A 46 10.14 5.86 23.23
C SER A 46 10.09 4.79 24.32
N ILE A 47 8.88 4.31 24.66
CA ILE A 47 8.68 3.21 25.63
C ILE A 47 9.33 1.92 25.11
N TRP A 48 9.15 1.64 23.82
CA TRP A 48 9.77 0.49 23.18
C TRP A 48 11.31 0.55 23.21
N LEU A 49 11.91 1.70 22.93
CA LEU A 49 13.37 1.90 23.04
C LEU A 49 13.88 1.69 24.46
N VAL A 50 13.17 2.19 25.47
CA VAL A 50 13.52 1.97 26.88
C VAL A 50 13.48 0.49 27.23
N LEU A 51 12.45 -0.24 26.81
CA LEU A 51 12.38 -1.71 26.96
C LEU A 51 13.58 -2.39 26.29
N GLN A 52 13.91 -2.00 25.06
CA GLN A 52 15.04 -2.56 24.31
C GLN A 52 16.38 -2.37 25.05
N ILE A 53 16.59 -1.20 25.66
CA ILE A 53 17.78 -0.92 26.48
C ILE A 53 17.80 -1.81 27.72
N ILE A 54 16.68 -1.91 28.44
CA ILE A 54 16.55 -2.76 29.62
C ILE A 54 16.89 -4.21 29.27
N PHE A 55 16.28 -4.79 28.23
CA PHE A 55 16.56 -6.17 27.81
C PHE A 55 18.00 -6.38 27.33
N SER A 56 18.65 -5.35 26.79
CA SER A 56 20.07 -5.42 26.43
C SER A 56 20.99 -5.56 27.65
N PHE A 57 20.61 -5.03 28.82
CA PHE A 57 21.34 -5.26 30.07
C PHE A 57 21.22 -6.70 30.58
N PHE A 58 20.14 -7.40 30.23
CA PHE A 58 19.93 -8.81 30.59
C PHE A 58 20.56 -9.78 29.58
N GLU A 59 21.43 -9.32 28.66
CA GLU A 59 22.02 -10.10 27.55
C GLU A 59 20.99 -10.69 26.54
N PHE A 60 19.69 -10.49 26.77
CA PHE A 60 18.60 -10.92 25.89
C PHE A 60 18.15 -9.85 24.89
N GLY A 61 18.89 -8.76 24.75
CA GLY A 61 18.54 -7.63 23.87
C GLY A 61 18.31 -8.06 22.42
N THR A 62 19.13 -8.98 21.91
CA THR A 62 19.04 -9.50 20.54
C THR A 62 17.74 -10.26 20.29
N LEU A 63 17.29 -11.08 21.24
CA LEU A 63 16.04 -11.84 21.10
C LEU A 63 14.82 -10.91 21.09
N PHE A 64 14.81 -9.94 22.00
CA PHE A 64 13.75 -8.92 22.06
C PHE A 64 13.68 -8.12 20.75
N LEU A 65 14.83 -7.77 20.18
CA LEU A 65 14.91 -7.06 18.90
C LEU A 65 14.38 -7.88 17.73
N ILE A 66 14.76 -9.16 17.62
CA ILE A 66 14.30 -10.06 16.55
C ILE A 66 12.77 -10.22 16.62
N ILE A 67 12.22 -10.49 17.80
CA ILE A 67 10.77 -10.64 17.99
C ILE A 67 10.06 -9.33 17.65
N SER A 68 10.60 -8.20 18.10
CA SER A 68 10.03 -6.89 17.83
C SER A 68 10.00 -6.55 16.33
N ILE A 69 11.08 -6.85 15.60
CA ILE A 69 11.12 -6.65 14.15
C ILE A 69 10.08 -7.55 13.48
N GLY A 70 9.96 -8.80 13.91
CA GLY A 70 8.92 -9.71 13.41
C GLY A 70 7.51 -9.16 13.59
N ILE A 71 7.20 -8.65 14.79
CA ILE A 71 5.90 -8.00 15.08
C ILE A 71 5.72 -6.75 14.22
N PHE A 72 6.76 -5.92 14.05
CA PHE A 72 6.68 -4.71 13.25
C PHE A 72 6.39 -5.03 11.78
N ILE A 73 7.08 -6.02 11.21
CA ILE A 73 6.82 -6.49 9.85
C ILE A 73 5.39 -7.03 9.75
N TYR A 74 4.94 -7.86 10.69
CA TYR A 74 3.58 -8.40 10.71
C TYR A 74 2.51 -7.28 10.73
N MET A 75 2.67 -6.30 11.61
CA MET A 75 1.77 -5.14 11.72
C MET A 75 1.77 -4.25 10.48
N ASN A 76 2.91 -4.09 9.82
CA ASN A 76 3.02 -3.32 8.57
C ASN A 76 2.55 -4.11 7.34
N THR A 77 2.50 -5.44 7.44
CA THR A 77 1.94 -6.28 6.38
C THR A 77 0.42 -6.17 6.46
N SER A 78 -0.18 -5.59 5.41
CA SER A 78 -1.63 -5.35 5.33
C SER A 78 -2.41 -6.64 5.57
N THR A 79 -2.90 -6.80 6.80
CA THR A 79 -3.85 -7.84 7.22
C THR A 79 -5.29 -7.33 7.08
N GLU A 80 -5.47 -6.11 6.55
CA GLU A 80 -6.80 -5.63 6.17
C GLU A 80 -7.42 -6.52 5.10
N GLU A 81 -8.72 -6.78 5.28
CA GLU A 81 -9.56 -7.43 4.29
C GLU A 81 -9.39 -6.69 2.96
N LYS A 82 -8.96 -7.42 1.92
CA LYS A 82 -8.72 -6.80 0.61
C LYS A 82 -10.04 -6.21 0.13
N ASP A 83 -10.14 -4.89 0.14
CA ASP A 83 -11.23 -4.17 -0.52
C ASP A 83 -11.38 -4.74 -1.94
N PRO A 84 -12.53 -5.36 -2.27
CA PRO A 84 -12.73 -5.96 -3.59
C PRO A 84 -12.69 -4.91 -4.71
N ASN A 85 -12.84 -3.63 -4.35
CA ASN A 85 -12.76 -2.49 -5.26
C ASN A 85 -11.34 -1.92 -5.41
N LYS A 86 -10.36 -2.33 -4.59
CA LYS A 86 -8.96 -1.91 -4.77
C LYS A 86 -8.34 -2.70 -5.91
N LYS A 87 -8.15 -2.02 -7.04
CA LYS A 87 -7.48 -2.56 -8.23
C LYS A 87 -6.10 -3.09 -7.84
N SER A 88 -5.93 -4.42 -7.92
CA SER A 88 -4.61 -5.02 -7.85
C SER A 88 -3.74 -4.52 -9.00
N ALA A 89 -2.42 -4.60 -8.89
CA ALA A 89 -1.51 -4.26 -9.99
C ALA A 89 -1.86 -5.03 -11.28
N TYR A 90 -2.40 -6.24 -11.15
CA TYR A 90 -2.88 -7.05 -12.27
C TYR A 90 -4.19 -6.57 -12.89
N SER A 91 -4.96 -5.71 -12.23
CA SER A 91 -6.15 -5.06 -12.83
C SER A 91 -5.80 -4.16 -14.03
N VAL A 92 -4.54 -3.69 -14.11
CA VAL A 92 -4.04 -2.98 -15.30
C VAL A 92 -4.05 -3.89 -16.53
N PHE A 93 -3.80 -5.18 -16.34
CA PHE A 93 -3.73 -6.19 -17.40
C PHE A 93 -5.01 -7.01 -17.54
N ASN A 94 -5.79 -7.14 -16.47
CA ASN A 94 -7.03 -7.90 -16.43
C ASN A 94 -8.14 -7.08 -15.76
N LYS A 95 -8.68 -6.11 -16.51
CA LYS A 95 -9.70 -5.17 -16.02
C LYS A 95 -10.99 -5.85 -15.54
N ASN A 96 -11.32 -6.99 -16.11
CA ASN A 96 -12.55 -7.73 -15.82
C ASN A 96 -12.34 -8.83 -14.78
N CYS A 97 -11.12 -9.00 -14.26
CA CYS A 97 -10.75 -10.12 -13.39
C CYS A 97 -11.14 -11.49 -14.00
N GLU A 98 -11.03 -11.62 -15.32
CA GLU A 98 -11.33 -12.86 -16.04
C GLU A 98 -10.20 -13.89 -15.83
N ARG A 99 -10.50 -15.18 -15.94
CA ARG A 99 -9.47 -16.21 -15.80
C ARG A 99 -8.45 -16.07 -16.93
N LEU A 100 -7.17 -16.20 -16.61
CA LEU A 100 -6.12 -16.14 -17.61
C LEU A 100 -6.10 -17.45 -18.42
N ASP A 101 -5.92 -17.34 -19.74
CA ASP A 101 -5.74 -18.50 -20.59
C ASP A 101 -4.51 -19.30 -20.11
N GLY A 102 -4.71 -20.60 -19.84
CA GLY A 102 -3.69 -21.49 -19.28
C GLY A 102 -3.65 -21.59 -17.76
N GLN A 103 -4.47 -20.84 -17.01
CA GLN A 103 -4.70 -21.17 -15.60
C GLN A 103 -5.40 -22.51 -15.47
N ILE A 104 -4.86 -23.40 -14.63
CA ILE A 104 -5.48 -24.68 -14.31
C ILE A 104 -6.77 -24.40 -13.52
N THR A 105 -7.93 -24.50 -14.17
CA THR A 105 -9.23 -24.43 -13.50
C THR A 105 -9.53 -25.73 -12.78
N THR A 106 -10.28 -25.68 -11.68
CA THR A 106 -10.68 -26.86 -10.92
C THR A 106 -11.34 -27.92 -11.79
N GLU A 107 -12.22 -27.50 -12.71
CA GLU A 107 -12.87 -28.41 -13.68
C GLU A 107 -11.87 -29.09 -14.62
N THR A 108 -10.87 -28.35 -15.11
CA THR A 108 -9.82 -28.91 -15.98
C THR A 108 -8.92 -29.86 -15.20
N PHE A 109 -8.59 -29.51 -13.95
CA PHE A 109 -7.79 -30.34 -13.06
C PHE A 109 -8.47 -31.67 -12.74
N GLU A 110 -9.73 -31.64 -12.33
CA GLU A 110 -10.52 -32.83 -12.07
C GLU A 110 -10.58 -33.73 -13.30
N LYS A 111 -10.87 -33.16 -14.47
CA LYS A 111 -10.93 -33.91 -15.72
C LYS A 111 -9.59 -34.55 -16.12
N GLN A 112 -8.46 -33.95 -15.75
CA GLN A 112 -7.13 -34.54 -15.97
C GLN A 112 -6.81 -35.65 -14.95
N ILE A 113 -7.28 -35.54 -13.72
CA ILE A 113 -7.13 -36.60 -12.71
C ILE A 113 -7.99 -37.81 -13.05
N TYR A 114 -9.25 -37.60 -13.45
CA TYR A 114 -10.20 -38.68 -13.77
C TYR A 114 -9.99 -39.32 -15.15
N ARG A 115 -9.17 -38.71 -16.02
CA ARG A 115 -8.86 -39.23 -17.37
C ARG A 115 -7.52 -40.01 -17.39
N ARG A 116 -6.98 -40.37 -16.22
CA ARG A 116 -5.79 -41.21 -16.09
C ARG A 116 -6.18 -42.62 -15.68
#